data_AF-A0A2J7ZA52-F1
#
_entry.id   AF-A0A2J7ZA52-F1
#
_cell.length_a   1.000
_cell.length_b   1.000
_cell.length_c   1.000
_cell.angle_alpha   90.00
_cell.angle_beta   90.00
_cell.angle_gamma   90.00
#
_symmetry.space_group_name_H-M   'P 1'
#
loop_
_entity.id
_entity.type
_entity.pdbx_description
1 polymer ?
#
loop_
_entity_poly.entity_id
_entity_poly.type
_entity_poly.pdbx_seq_one_letter_code
_entity_poly.pdbx_strand_id
1 'polypeptide(L)'
;MTKEKEGAVPEEQVALALAELRQALEVGFARIDGQLALIVQRSDQTDKALEELEGRVAALEKGRWPLPTLAVLASVTAVALAILEALRN
;
A
#
# COMPACT_ATOMS: atom_id res chain seq x y z
N MET A 1 30.19 54.95 -34.58
CA MET A 1 29.43 54.94 -33.31
C MET A 1 28.30 53.90 -33.39
N THR A 2 28.60 52.67 -33.85
CA THR A 2 27.60 51.73 -34.39
C THR A 2 28.05 50.27 -34.29
N LYS A 3 28.54 49.83 -33.11
CA LYS A 3 28.98 48.43 -32.91
C LYS A 3 28.63 47.81 -31.54
N GLU A 4 27.62 48.30 -30.84
CA GLU A 4 27.31 47.80 -29.47
C GLU A 4 25.98 47.06 -29.30
N LYS A 5 25.16 46.88 -30.35
CA LYS A 5 23.80 46.33 -30.21
C LYS A 5 23.66 44.84 -30.56
N GLU A 6 24.72 44.14 -30.93
CA GLU A 6 24.62 42.82 -31.57
C GLU A 6 24.82 41.61 -30.61
N GLY A 7 25.03 41.85 -29.31
CA GLY A 7 25.26 40.78 -28.32
C GLY A 7 24.29 40.74 -27.13
N ALA A 8 23.34 41.67 -27.02
CA ALA A 8 22.37 41.69 -25.93
C ALA A 8 21.09 40.97 -26.37
N VAL A 9 20.78 39.84 -25.75
CA VAL A 9 19.46 39.21 -25.89
C VAL A 9 18.42 40.26 -25.48
N PRO A 10 17.43 40.59 -26.33
CA PRO A 10 16.40 41.58 -26.01
C PRO A 10 15.69 41.21 -24.72
N GLU A 11 15.48 42.17 -23.82
CA GLU A 11 14.81 41.97 -22.52
C GLU A 11 13.44 41.29 -22.67
N GLU A 12 12.75 41.56 -23.79
CA GLU A 12 11.49 40.92 -24.17
C GLU A 12 11.61 39.40 -24.36
N GLN A 13 12.72 38.92 -24.94
CA GLN A 13 12.96 37.48 -25.11
C GLN A 13 13.22 36.79 -23.77
N VAL A 14 13.92 37.47 -22.85
CA VAL A 14 14.14 36.95 -21.48
C VAL A 14 12.82 36.90 -20.71
N ALA A 15 12.00 37.96 -20.81
CA ALA A 15 10.68 38.01 -20.18
C ALA A 15 9.77 36.89 -20.70
N LEU A 16 9.79 36.63 -22.01
CA LEU A 16 9.05 35.53 -22.62
C LEU A 16 9.55 34.17 -22.12
N ALA A 17 10.86 33.93 -22.11
CA ALA A 17 11.43 32.67 -21.63
C ALA A 17 11.10 32.40 -20.14
N LEU A 18 11.09 33.44 -19.31
CA LEU A 18 10.66 33.33 -17.91
C LEU A 18 9.16 33.05 -17.78
N ALA A 19 8.33 33.65 -18.64
CA ALA A 19 6.90 33.37 -18.67
C ALA A 19 6.63 31.91 -19.08
N GLU A 20 7.33 31.40 -20.10
CA GLU A 20 7.25 30.01 -20.53
C GLU A 20 7.74 29.03 -19.46
N LEU A 21 8.88 29.34 -18.81
CA LEU A 21 9.39 28.53 -17.70
C LEU A 21 8.40 28.50 -16.54
N ARG A 22 7.83 29.64 -16.16
CA ARG A 22 6.81 29.72 -15.11
C ARG A 22 5.59 28.90 -15.47
N GLN A 23 5.10 28.98 -16.71
CA GLN A 23 3.97 28.19 -17.16
C GLN A 23 4.28 26.67 -17.12
N ALA A 24 5.47 26.26 -17.58
CA ALA A 24 5.90 24.86 -17.51
C ALA A 24 5.99 24.36 -16.07
N LEU A 25 6.48 25.20 -15.15
CA LEU A 25 6.54 24.89 -13.71
C LEU A 25 5.14 24.78 -13.09
N GLU A 26 4.22 25.71 -13.37
CA GLU A 26 2.85 25.65 -12.87
C GLU A 26 2.13 24.36 -13.32
N VAL A 27 2.29 23.97 -14.59
CA VAL A 27 1.76 22.70 -15.11
C VAL A 27 2.43 21.51 -14.44
N GLY A 28 3.76 21.55 -14.27
CA GLY A 28 4.53 20.53 -13.60
C GLY A 28 4.09 20.31 -12.16
N PHE A 29 3.92 21.38 -11.39
CA PHE A 29 3.43 21.32 -10.01
C PHE A 29 2.02 20.78 -9.93
N ALA A 30 1.10 21.27 -10.77
CA ALA A 30 -0.27 20.74 -10.80
C ALA A 30 -0.31 19.23 -11.09
N ARG A 31 0.59 18.73 -11.96
CA ARG A 31 0.73 17.30 -12.23
C ARG A 31 1.28 16.52 -11.04
N ILE A 32 2.33 17.04 -10.38
CA ILE A 32 2.94 16.38 -9.21
C ILE A 32 1.95 16.34 -8.06
N ASP A 33 1.25 17.43 -7.77
CA ASP A 33 0.22 17.50 -6.73
C ASP A 33 -0.88 16.48 -6.99
N GLY A 34 -1.32 16.34 -8.25
CA GLY A 34 -2.28 15.30 -8.64
C GLY A 34 -1.75 13.88 -8.41
N GLN A 35 -0.49 13.61 -8.75
CA GLN A 35 0.13 12.30 -8.51
C GLN A 35 0.28 11.99 -7.01
N LEU A 36 0.66 12.98 -6.20
CA LEU A 36 0.75 12.85 -4.75
C LEU A 36 -0.62 12.59 -4.12
N ALA A 37 -1.66 13.33 -4.54
CA ALA A 37 -3.02 13.11 -4.09
C ALA A 37 -3.50 11.68 -4.38
N LEU A 38 -3.17 11.14 -5.56
CA LEU A 38 -3.49 9.75 -5.91
C LEU A 38 -2.69 8.73 -5.07
N ILE A 39 -1.44 9.02 -4.72
CA ILE A 39 -0.65 8.15 -3.84
C ILE A 39 -1.27 8.12 -2.44
N VAL A 40 -1.62 9.28 -1.88
CA VAL A 40 -2.28 9.37 -0.58
C VAL A 40 -3.61 8.61 -0.59
N GLN A 41 -4.45 8.85 -1.60
CA GLN A 41 -5.72 8.14 -1.75
C GLN A 41 -5.54 6.61 -1.80
N ARG A 42 -4.56 6.12 -2.56
CA ARG A 42 -4.29 4.68 -2.67
C ARG A 42 -3.70 4.12 -1.38
N SER A 43 -2.90 4.90 -0.66
CA SER A 43 -2.40 4.53 0.68
C SER A 43 -3.58 4.32 1.63
N ASP A 44 -4.48 5.30 1.71
CA ASP A 44 -5.68 5.21 2.56
C ASP A 44 -6.57 4.01 2.17
N GLN A 45 -6.68 3.70 0.88
CA GLN A 45 -7.39 2.51 0.40
C GLN A 45 -6.70 1.22 0.83
N THR A 46 -5.37 1.19 0.80
CA THR A 46 -4.57 0.04 1.21
C THR A 46 -4.68 -0.19 2.70
N ASP A 47 -4.61 0.88 3.50
CA ASP A 47 -4.74 0.83 4.96
C ASP A 47 -6.12 0.28 5.37
N LYS A 48 -7.19 0.72 4.71
CA LYS A 48 -8.54 0.16 4.94
C LYS A 48 -8.65 -1.30 4.56
N ALA A 49 -8.05 -1.70 3.44
CA ALA A 49 -8.05 -3.10 3.01
C ALA A 49 -7.25 -3.99 3.96
N LEU A 50 -6.15 -3.48 4.53
CA LEU A 50 -5.38 -4.14 5.58
C LEU A 50 -6.20 -4.29 6.85
N GLU A 51 -6.84 -3.22 7.33
CA GLU A 51 -7.70 -3.27 8.52
C GLU A 51 -8.86 -4.28 8.34
N GLU A 52 -9.48 -4.31 7.17
CA GLU A 52 -10.51 -5.30 6.84
C GLU A 52 -9.94 -6.73 6.85
N LEU A 53 -8.76 -6.94 6.25
CA LEU A 53 -8.11 -8.24 6.22
C LEU A 53 -7.70 -8.71 7.61
N GLU A 54 -7.14 -7.82 8.43
CA GLU A 54 -6.81 -8.09 9.83
C GLU A 54 -8.05 -8.47 10.63
N GLY A 55 -9.15 -7.74 10.47
CA GLY A 55 -10.43 -8.09 11.10
C GLY A 55 -10.95 -9.47 10.68
N ARG A 56 -10.83 -9.80 9.38
CA ARG A 56 -11.20 -11.13 8.86
C ARG A 56 -10.28 -12.23 9.37
N VAL A 57 -8.97 -11.98 9.45
CA VAL A 57 -8.00 -12.92 10.01
C VAL A 57 -8.32 -13.15 11.49
N ALA A 58 -8.53 -12.09 12.27
CA ALA A 58 -8.92 -12.20 13.67
C ALA A 58 -10.24 -12.98 13.85
N ALA A 59 -11.23 -12.75 12.98
CA ALA A 59 -12.48 -13.51 12.99
C ALA A 59 -12.27 -14.99 12.64
N LEU A 60 -11.41 -15.30 11.68
CA LEU A 60 -11.03 -16.67 11.34
C LEU A 60 -10.22 -17.33 12.45
N GLU A 61 -9.29 -16.63 13.09
CA GLU A 61 -8.52 -17.12 14.23
C GLU A 61 -9.42 -17.41 15.43
N LYS A 62 -10.37 -16.51 15.71
CA LYS A 62 -11.42 -16.72 16.73
C LYS A 62 -12.32 -17.91 16.37
N GLY A 63 -12.66 -18.06 15.09
CA GLY A 63 -13.43 -19.20 14.57
C GLY A 63 -12.64 -20.51 14.43
N ARG A 64 -11.31 -20.47 14.51
CA ARG A 64 -10.41 -21.64 14.42
C ARG A 64 -10.20 -22.38 15.75
N TRP A 65 -10.83 -21.93 16.83
CA TRP A 65 -11.10 -22.78 18.00
C TRP A 65 -12.08 -23.91 17.60
N PRO A 66 -11.90 -25.21 17.95
CA PRO A 66 -10.74 -25.92 18.48
C PRO A 66 -10.41 -27.14 17.59
N LEU A 67 -10.22 -26.98 16.27
CA LEU A 67 -9.96 -28.13 15.37
C LEU A 67 -8.71 -28.96 15.77
N PRO A 68 -7.55 -28.35 16.07
CA PRO A 68 -6.39 -29.10 16.56
C PRO A 68 -6.64 -29.74 17.92
N THR A 69 -7.32 -29.04 18.84
CA THR A 69 -7.66 -29.59 20.17
C THR A 69 -8.64 -30.76 20.06
N LEU A 70 -9.61 -30.71 19.13
CA LEU A 70 -10.52 -31.83 18.84
C LEU A 70 -9.77 -33.01 18.24
N ALA A 71 -8.81 -32.78 17.34
CA ALA A 71 -7.96 -33.84 16.80
C ALA A 71 -7.09 -34.49 17.88
N VAL A 72 -6.53 -33.68 18.81
CA VAL A 72 -5.79 -34.19 19.98
C VAL A 72 -6.71 -34.98 20.91
N LEU A 73 -7.92 -34.50 21.22
CA LEU A 73 -8.86 -35.24 22.05
C LEU A 73 -9.31 -36.55 21.40
N ALA A 74 -9.55 -36.54 20.08
CA ALA A 74 -9.89 -37.72 19.32
C ALA A 74 -8.73 -38.74 19.30
N SER A 75 -7.49 -38.30 19.10
CA SER A 75 -6.33 -39.19 19.12
C SER A 75 -6.09 -39.77 20.52
N VAL A 76 -6.20 -38.96 21.58
CA VAL A 76 -6.12 -39.44 22.97
C VAL A 76 -7.20 -40.47 23.28
N THR A 77 -8.43 -40.24 22.81
CA THR A 77 -9.55 -41.18 22.99
C THR A 77 -9.28 -42.48 22.24
N ALA A 78 -8.83 -42.41 20.98
CA ALA A 78 -8.50 -43.57 20.17
C ALA A 78 -7.37 -44.40 20.80
N VAL A 79 -6.33 -43.75 21.34
CA VAL A 79 -5.24 -44.44 22.05
C VAL A 79 -5.73 -45.11 23.32
N ALA A 80 -6.58 -44.43 24.11
CA ALA A 80 -7.16 -45.02 25.32
C ALA A 80 -8.00 -46.27 25.02
N LEU A 81 -8.81 -46.22 23.95
CA LEU A 81 -9.59 -47.36 23.49
C LEU A 81 -8.69 -48.52 23.03
N ALA A 82 -7.64 -48.23 22.25
CA ALA A 82 -6.69 -49.25 21.80
C ALA A 82 -5.97 -49.95 22.96
N ILE A 83 -5.61 -49.21 24.02
CA ILE A 83 -5.00 -49.79 25.22
C ILE A 83 -5.98 -50.71 25.96
N LEU A 84 -7.24 -50.31 26.11
CA LEU A 84 -8.26 -51.13 26.75
C LEU A 84 -8.53 -52.43 25.98
N GLU A 85 -8.57 -52.35 24.65
CA GLU A 85 -8.71 -53.53 23.79
C GLU A 85 -7.50 -54.47 23.92
N ALA A 86 -6.28 -53.93 23.92
CA ALA A 86 -5.05 -54.70 24.08
C ALA A 86 -4.94 -55.41 25.44
N LEU A 87 -5.54 -54.86 26.50
CA LEU A 87 -5.57 -55.49 27.83
C LEU A 87 -6.67 -56.54 27.97
N ARG A 88 -7.72 -56.48 27.14
CA ARG A 88 -8.85 -57.42 27.17
C ARG A 88 -8.61 -58.65 26.30
N ASN A 89 -7.74 -58.55 25.29
CA ASN A 89 -7.36 -59.63 24.38
C ASN A 89 -6.17 -60.42 24.91
#